data_AF-H6BZM7-F1
#
_entry.id   AF-H6BZM7-F1
#
_cell.length_a   1.000
_cell.length_b   1.000
_cell.length_c   1.000
_cell.angle_alpha   90.00
_cell.angle_beta   90.00
_cell.angle_gamma   90.00
#
_symmetry.space_group_name_H-M   'P 1'
#
loop_
_entity.id
_entity.type
_entity.pdbx_description
1 polymer ?
#
loop_
_entity_poly.entity_id
_entity_poly.type
_entity_poly.pdbx_seq_one_letter_code
_entity_poly.pdbx_strand_id
1 'polypeptide(L)' 'MIDTHHPFVPSFYAKAVEAAGGAPSGYPVPEWSLEASEASFDRNAASVAILSLTSPGAPIARSNQGSRTLAC' A
#
# COMPACT_ATOMS: atom_id res chain seq x y z
N MET A 1 -11.60 -3.85 18.65
CA MET A 1 -10.33 -3.09 18.56
C MET A 1 -10.30 -2.37 17.22
N ILE A 2 -9.64 -1.21 17.11
CA ILE A 2 -9.51 -0.45 15.85
C ILE A 2 -8.04 -0.48 15.43
N ASP A 3 -7.76 -0.97 14.22
CA ASP A 3 -6.43 -0.95 13.60
C ASP A 3 -6.28 0.36 12.80
N THR A 4 -5.36 1.23 13.22
CA THR A 4 -5.11 2.51 12.56
C THR A 4 -3.87 2.49 11.66
N HIS A 5 -3.15 1.36 11.59
CA HIS A 5 -1.90 1.27 10.86
C HIS A 5 -1.88 0.00 10.02
N HIS A 6 -2.81 -0.03 9.05
CA HIS A 6 -2.96 -1.13 8.11
C HIS A 6 -2.48 -0.73 6.71
N PRO A 7 -1.29 -1.20 6.27
CA PRO A 7 -0.77 -0.87 4.95
C PRO A 7 -1.65 -1.43 3.85
N PHE A 8 -2.00 -0.58 2.89
CA PHE A 8 -2.73 -0.93 1.68
C PHE A 8 -1.80 -0.78 0.48
N VAL A 9 -1.78 -1.80 -0.38
CA VAL A 9 -0.93 -1.84 -1.58
C VAL A 9 -1.76 -2.23 -2.80
N PRO A 10 -2.42 -1.28 -3.46
CA PRO A 10 -3.19 -1.59 -4.65
C PRO A 10 -2.27 -1.96 -5.82
N SER A 11 -2.79 -2.80 -6.73
CA SER A 11 -2.01 -3.33 -7.86
C SER A 11 -1.48 -2.24 -8.80
N PHE A 12 -2.19 -1.11 -8.96
CA PHE A 12 -1.69 0.03 -9.74
C PHE A 12 -0.47 0.69 -9.10
N TYR A 13 -0.42 0.73 -7.77
CA TYR A 13 0.69 1.32 -7.02
C TYR A 13 1.90 0.38 -7.04
N ALA A 14 1.69 -0.93 -6.88
CA ALA A 14 2.76 -1.92 -7.01
C ALA A 14 3.47 -1.81 -8.38
N LYS A 15 2.71 -1.69 -9.47
CA LYS A 15 3.25 -1.44 -10.82
C LYS A 15 4.04 -0.13 -10.92
N ALA A 16 3.56 0.93 -10.26
CA ALA A 16 4.28 2.20 -10.25
C ALA A 16 5.61 2.12 -9.49
N VAL A 17 5.66 1.35 -8.41
CA VAL A 17 6.90 1.07 -7.66
C VAL A 17 7.87 0.26 -8.52
N GLU A 18 7.40 -0.77 -9.21
CA GLU A 18 8.22 -1.54 -10.16
C GLU A 18 8.77 -0.67 -11.28
N ALA A 19 7.92 0.16 -11.91
CA ALA A 19 8.33 1.09 -12.96
C ALA A 19 9.34 2.15 -12.49
N ALA A 20 9.31 2.51 -11.21
CA ALA A 20 10.27 3.41 -10.60
C ALA A 20 11.64 2.75 -10.29
N GLY A 21 11.79 1.44 -10.55
CA GLY A 21 13.01 0.69 -10.29
C GLY A 21 13.03 -0.07 -8.97
N GLY A 22 11.85 -0.34 -8.39
CA GLY A 22 11.69 -1.10 -7.15
C GLY A 22 11.49 -0.23 -5.91
N ALA A 23 11.18 -0.87 -4.79
CA ALA A 23 10.90 -0.17 -3.55
C ALA A 23 12.19 0.46 -2.97
N PRO A 24 12.14 1.72 -2.49
CA PRO A 24 13.31 2.39 -1.90
C PRO A 24 13.84 1.70 -0.63
N SER A 25 13.01 0.88 0.01
CA SER A 25 13.35 0.13 1.23
C SER A 25 14.30 -1.05 0.97
N GLY A 26 14.52 -1.45 -0.29
CA GLY A 26 15.30 -2.63 -0.65
C GLY A 26 14.56 -3.96 -0.43
N TYR A 27 13.32 -3.92 0.07
CA TYR A 27 12.44 -5.09 0.19
C TYR A 27 11.44 -5.12 -0.97
N PRO A 28 11.04 -6.31 -1.45
CA PRO A 28 9.97 -6.41 -2.43
C PRO A 28 8.68 -5.80 -1.87
N VAL A 29 7.89 -5.19 -2.76
CA VAL A 29 6.56 -4.69 -2.40
C VAL A 29 5.72 -5.90 -1.97
N PRO A 30 5.13 -5.92 -0.77
CA PRO A 30 4.34 -7.05 -0.33
C PRO A 30 3.09 -7.19 -1.21
N GLU A 31 2.75 -8.43 -1.57
CA GLU A 31 1.45 -8.72 -2.16
C GLU A 31 0.36 -8.40 -1.14
N TRP A 32 -0.66 -7.69 -1.60
CA TRP A 32 -1.82 -7.33 -0.80
C TRP A 32 -3.08 -7.85 -1.47
N SER A 33 -3.97 -8.46 -0.68
CA SER A 33 -5.32 -8.82 -1.10
C SER A 33 -6.30 -8.52 0.03
N LEU A 34 -7.58 -8.38 -0.33
CA LEU A 34 -8.63 -8.13 0.66
C LEU A 34 -8.73 -9.30 1.65
N GLU A 35 -8.63 -10.52 1.16
CA GLU A 35 -8.68 -11.74 1.97
C GLU A 35 -7.52 -11.82 2.97
N ALA A 36 -6.32 -11.40 2.56
CA ALA A 36 -5.16 -11.35 3.45
C ALA A 36 -5.32 -10.27 4.54
N SER A 37 -5.94 -9.15 4.21
CA SER A 37 -6.30 -8.10 5.17
C SER A 37 -7.37 -8.57 6.16
N GLU A 38 -8.43 -9.22 5.68
CA GLU A 38 -9.50 -9.78 6.52
C GLU A 38 -8.96 -10.86 7.47
N ALA A 39 -8.13 -11.77 6.98
CA ALA A 39 -7.46 -12.76 7.82
C ALA A 39 -6.55 -12.11 8.89
N SER A 40 -6.00 -10.92 8.61
CA SER A 40 -5.26 -10.15 9.61
C SER A 40 -6.18 -9.55 10.68
N PHE A 41 -7.38 -9.10 10.30
CA PHE A 41 -8.38 -8.59 11.26
C PHE A 41 -8.86 -9.68 12.21
N ASP A 42 -9.15 -10.87 11.68
CA ASP A 42 -9.58 -12.02 12.46
C ASP A 42 -8.51 -12.43 13.48
N ARG A 43 -7.24 -12.48 13.06
CA ARG A 43 -6.12 -12.81 13.97
C ARG A 43 -5.90 -11.78 15.07
N ASN A 44 -6.12 -10.50 14.77
CA ASN A 44 -5.85 -9.40 15.71
C ASN A 44 -7.10 -8.93 16.47
N ALA A 45 -8.24 -9.60 16.32
CA ALA A 45 -9.54 -9.21 16.88
C ALA A 45 -9.91 -7.73 16.58
N ALA A 46 -9.49 -7.25 15.40
CA ALA A 46 -9.81 -5.91 14.92
C ALA A 46 -11.19 -5.94 14.25
N SER A 47 -12.03 -4.97 14.58
CA SER A 47 -13.40 -4.89 14.05
C SER A 47 -13.52 -3.85 12.93
N VAL A 48 -12.57 -2.93 12.88
CA VAL A 48 -12.46 -1.84 11.91
C VAL A 48 -10.97 -1.59 11.68
N ALA A 49 -10.60 -1.33 10.43
CA ALA A 49 -9.28 -0.83 10.10
C ALA A 49 -9.34 0.41 9.21
N ILE A 50 -8.43 1.34 9.49
CA ILE A 50 -8.18 2.50 8.64
C ILE A 50 -6.99 2.16 7.76
N LEU A 51 -7.24 2.06 6.46
CA LEU A 51 -6.24 1.73 5.47
C LEU A 51 -5.38 2.96 5.13
N SER A 52 -4.06 2.76 5.07
CA SER A 52 -3.10 3.78 4.64
C SER A 52 -2.22 3.27 3.52
N LEU A 53 -2.00 4.07 2.46
CA LEU A 53 -1.11 3.69 1.37
C LEU A 53 0.32 3.49 1.90
N THR A 54 0.97 2.41 1.46
CA THR A 54 2.33 2.10 1.90
C THR A 54 3.36 3.14 1.43
N SER A 55 4.45 3.29 2.20
CA SER A 55 5.62 4.08 1.82
C SER A 55 6.25 3.56 0.52
N PRO A 56 6.83 4.43 -0.33
CA PRO A 56 7.08 5.88 -0.17
C PRO A 56 5.92 6.81 -0.59
N GLY A 57 4.75 6.28 -0.93
CA GLY A 57 3.58 7.04 -1.38
C GLY A 57 3.70 7.58 -2.82
N ALA A 58 2.79 8.48 -3.18
CA ALA A 58 2.65 9.04 -4.52
C ALA A 58 3.92 9.63 -5.18
N PRO A 59 4.90 10.21 -4.45
CA PRO A 59 6.14 10.71 -5.05
C PRO A 59 6.98 9.65 -5.79
N ILE A 60 6.69 8.36 -5.64
CA ILE A 60 7.40 7.27 -6.33
C ILE A 60 7.37 7.39 -7.86
N ALA A 61 6.32 8.00 -8.40
CA ALA A 61 6.17 8.14 -9.84
C ALA A 61 7.20 9.10 -10.48
N ARG A 62 7.97 9.89 -9.70
CA ARG A 62 8.97 10.92 -10.11
C ARG A 62 8.43 12.08 -10.98
N SER A 63 7.27 11.83 -11.57
CA SER A 63 6.23 12.61 -12.20
C SER A 63 5.40 13.56 -11.34
N ASN A 64 5.35 14.89 -11.56
CA ASN A 64 4.25 15.67 -10.97
C ASN A 64 2.88 15.17 -11.45
N GLN A 65 2.78 14.75 -12.72
CA GLN A 65 1.57 14.15 -13.26
C GLN A 65 1.37 12.72 -12.73
N GLY A 66 2.43 11.91 -12.70
CA GLY A 66 2.35 10.54 -12.19
C GLY A 66 1.97 10.46 -10.71
N SER A 67 2.50 11.34 -9.88
CA SER A 67 2.16 11.42 -8.46
C SER A 67 0.71 11.84 -8.24
N ARG A 68 0.17 12.74 -9.08
CA ARG A 68 -1.26 13.07 -9.05
C ARG A 68 -2.12 11.86 -9.40
N THR A 69 -1.75 11.12 -10.44
CA THR A 69 -2.47 9.90 -10.83
C THR A 69 -2.48 8.83 -9.73
N LEU A 70 -1.42 8.71 -8.93
CA LEU A 70 -1.37 7.76 -7.80
C LEU A 70 -2.15 8.22 -6.57
N ALA A 71 -2.48 9.50 -6.47
CA ALA A 71 -3.18 10.11 -5.34
C ALA A 71 -4.68 10.37 -5.60
N CYS A 72 -5.14 10.17 -6.84
CA CYS A 72 -6.51 10.36 -7.28
C CYS A 72 -7.30 9.05 -7.29
#